data_AF-E5C614-F1
#
_entry.id   AF-E5C614-F1
#
_cell.length_a   1.000
_cell.length_b   1.000
_cell.length_c   1.000
_cell.angle_alpha   90.00
_cell.angle_beta   90.00
_cell.angle_gamma   90.00
#
_symmetry.space_group_name_H-M   'P 1'
#
loop_
_entity.id
_entity.type
_entity.pdbx_description
1 polymer ?
#
loop_
_entity_poly.entity_id
_entity_poly.type
_entity_poly.pdbx_seq_one_letter_code
_entity_poly.pdbx_strand_id
1 'polypeptide(L)'
;MTEAQKKDLQFCQQVKGTRFTMCFIIRSVGDQITPQNIRENWENMGFSSEKEAVNDFWEWPSDESNKEAIEASIRKYASAIADTVNKYGYDGFDIDYEPNFGNPGNIVDEDDRMFAFVDELGKYFGPKSGTGKLLVIDGEPQSITGRPEVGLYFDYFIIQAYNNSSPGSDSKLDKRLITGGVAGAGLVQTYSSVMSEEQITKMTIMTENFEATDAAMDGGYDYTDRYGNKMKSLEGMARWQPSNGFRKGGAGTYHMEAEYGTSPEYKNIRRAIQIMNPSSHSLLKN
;
A
#
# COMPACT_ATOMS: atom_id res chain seq x y z
N MET A 1 8.20 12.36 -15.20
CA MET A 1 9.41 12.50 -14.36
C MET A 1 10.45 13.35 -15.08
N THR A 2 10.94 14.41 -14.44
CA THR A 2 12.01 15.29 -14.96
C THR A 2 13.39 14.63 -14.84
N GLU A 3 14.41 15.16 -15.52
CA GLU A 3 15.79 14.68 -15.40
C GLU A 3 16.36 14.84 -13.98
N ALA A 4 15.95 15.87 -13.25
CA ALA A 4 16.35 16.06 -11.86
C ALA A 4 15.78 14.95 -10.96
N GLN A 5 14.49 14.64 -11.12
CA GLN A 5 13.84 13.55 -10.38
C GLN A 5 14.48 12.19 -10.67
N LYS A 6 14.84 11.91 -11.93
CA LYS A 6 15.57 10.67 -12.30
C LYS A 6 16.90 10.52 -11.57
N LYS A 7 17.69 11.60 -11.52
CA LYS A 7 19.00 11.60 -10.85
C LYS A 7 18.87 11.42 -9.34
N ASP A 8 17.88 12.05 -8.73
CA ASP A 8 17.63 11.91 -7.28
C ASP A 8 17.17 10.49 -6.93
N LEU A 9 16.22 9.94 -7.71
CA LEU A 9 15.79 8.54 -7.59
C LEU A 9 16.99 7.58 -7.67
N GLN A 10 17.81 7.72 -8.71
CA GLN A 10 18.99 6.87 -8.90
C GLN A 10 19.99 6.99 -7.74
N PHE A 11 20.25 8.21 -7.25
CA PHE A 11 21.15 8.42 -6.13
C PHE A 11 20.62 7.75 -4.85
N CYS A 12 19.34 7.93 -4.53
CA CYS A 12 18.75 7.33 -3.35
C CYS A 12 18.72 5.80 -3.44
N GLN A 13 18.44 5.22 -4.61
CA GLN A 13 18.50 3.77 -4.83
C GLN A 13 19.93 3.22 -4.68
N GLN A 14 20.90 3.80 -5.39
CA GLN A 14 22.25 3.22 -5.50
C GLN A 14 23.15 3.54 -4.31
N VAL A 15 22.94 4.68 -3.65
CA VAL A 15 23.82 5.15 -2.56
C VAL A 15 23.18 4.95 -1.19
N LYS A 16 21.88 5.24 -1.05
CA LYS A 16 21.17 5.11 0.24
C LYS A 16 20.52 3.75 0.44
N GLY A 17 20.30 3.00 -0.63
CA GLY A 17 19.55 1.73 -0.61
C GLY A 17 18.05 1.93 -0.39
N THR A 18 17.52 3.13 -0.65
CA THR A 18 16.09 3.42 -0.54
C THR A 18 15.36 2.84 -1.75
N ARG A 19 14.21 2.19 -1.52
CA ARG A 19 13.34 1.67 -2.57
C ARG A 19 12.13 2.58 -2.74
N PHE A 20 11.72 2.81 -3.98
CA PHE A 20 10.60 3.67 -4.34
C PHE A 20 9.57 2.88 -5.14
N THR A 21 8.35 2.76 -4.60
CA THR A 21 7.22 2.15 -5.30
C THR A 21 6.37 3.24 -5.97
N MET A 22 5.84 2.94 -7.14
CA MET A 22 4.72 3.70 -7.69
C MET A 22 3.45 3.26 -6.98
N CYS A 23 2.59 4.19 -6.59
CA CYS A 23 1.38 3.93 -5.80
C CYS A 23 0.21 4.69 -6.40
N PHE A 24 -0.95 4.05 -6.48
CA PHE A 24 -2.25 4.70 -6.66
C PHE A 24 -3.41 3.74 -6.38
N ILE A 25 -4.57 4.32 -6.07
CA ILE A 25 -5.84 3.60 -5.90
C ILE A 25 -6.13 2.74 -7.14
N ILE A 26 -6.37 1.45 -6.93
CA ILE A 26 -6.89 0.53 -7.94
C ILE A 26 -8.37 0.26 -7.64
N ARG A 27 -9.25 0.53 -8.60
CA ARG A 27 -10.67 0.17 -8.53
C ARG A 27 -11.08 -0.60 -9.75
N SER A 28 -10.78 -0.01 -10.91
CA SER A 28 -11.20 -0.49 -12.21
C SER A 28 -10.05 -0.52 -13.20
N VAL A 29 -10.22 -1.35 -14.22
CA VAL A 29 -9.37 -1.32 -15.41
C VAL A 29 -9.33 0.09 -15.97
N GLY A 30 -8.11 0.61 -16.16
CA GLY A 30 -7.85 1.93 -16.73
C GLY A 30 -7.73 3.09 -15.74
N ASP A 31 -7.82 2.87 -14.43
CA ASP A 31 -7.49 3.91 -13.44
C ASP A 31 -6.06 4.46 -13.65
N GLN A 32 -5.89 5.78 -13.52
CA GLN A 32 -4.62 6.55 -13.60
C GLN A 32 -3.77 6.48 -14.88
N ILE A 33 -3.63 5.32 -15.52
CA ILE A 33 -2.71 5.09 -16.64
C ILE A 33 -3.41 4.97 -18.00
N THR A 34 -4.74 5.13 -18.06
CA THR A 34 -5.39 5.35 -19.36
C THR A 34 -4.86 6.65 -19.97
N PRO A 35 -4.38 6.65 -21.22
CA PRO A 35 -3.88 7.86 -21.85
C PRO A 35 -4.92 8.98 -21.83
N GLN A 36 -4.48 10.20 -21.48
CA GLN A 36 -5.36 11.36 -21.33
C GLN A 36 -6.17 11.66 -22.60
N ASN A 37 -5.58 11.42 -23.78
CA ASN A 37 -6.30 11.62 -25.05
C ASN A 37 -7.51 10.66 -25.21
N ILE A 38 -7.48 9.47 -24.62
CA ILE A 38 -8.65 8.57 -24.62
C ILE A 38 -9.76 9.16 -23.75
N ARG A 39 -9.41 9.75 -22.60
CA ARG A 39 -10.36 10.35 -21.66
C ARG A 39 -10.95 11.67 -22.13
N GLU A 40 -10.19 12.47 -22.86
CA GLU A 40 -10.60 13.82 -23.25
C GLU A 40 -11.16 13.91 -24.68
N ASN A 41 -10.80 12.96 -25.56
CA ASN A 41 -11.12 13.04 -26.99
C ASN A 41 -12.10 11.96 -27.47
N TRP A 42 -12.79 11.26 -26.54
CA TRP A 42 -13.67 10.13 -26.85
C TRP A 42 -14.79 10.48 -27.83
N GLU A 43 -15.37 11.69 -27.76
CA GLU A 43 -16.41 12.16 -28.68
C GLU A 43 -15.91 12.18 -30.13
N ASN A 44 -14.72 12.75 -30.35
CA ASN A 44 -14.09 12.82 -31.68
C ASN A 44 -13.61 11.44 -32.18
N MET A 45 -13.40 10.49 -31.27
CA MET A 45 -13.11 9.09 -31.59
C MET A 45 -14.37 8.28 -31.93
N GLY A 46 -15.56 8.87 -31.78
CA GLY A 46 -16.84 8.26 -32.13
C GLY A 46 -17.48 7.42 -31.02
N PHE A 47 -17.00 7.53 -29.78
CA PHE A 47 -17.62 6.86 -28.64
C PHE A 47 -18.78 7.67 -28.07
N SER A 48 -19.72 7.00 -27.40
CA SER A 48 -20.88 7.64 -26.75
C SER A 48 -20.59 8.15 -25.33
N SER A 49 -19.48 7.71 -24.72
CA SER A 49 -19.02 8.17 -23.42
C SER A 49 -17.52 7.93 -23.22
N GLU A 50 -16.93 8.61 -22.24
CA GLU A 50 -15.56 8.33 -21.79
C GLU A 50 -15.39 6.86 -21.38
N LYS A 51 -16.35 6.31 -20.62
CA LYS A 51 -16.29 4.91 -20.15
C LYS A 51 -16.22 3.93 -21.32
N GLU A 52 -16.95 4.18 -22.39
CA GLU A 52 -16.90 3.32 -23.59
C GLU A 52 -15.52 3.38 -24.26
N ALA A 53 -14.93 4.57 -24.39
CA ALA A 53 -13.58 4.72 -24.94
C ALA A 53 -12.50 4.06 -24.07
N VAL A 54 -12.62 4.16 -22.74
CA VAL A 54 -11.74 3.47 -21.78
C VAL A 54 -11.88 1.96 -21.91
N ASN A 55 -13.11 1.46 -21.96
CA ASN A 55 -13.39 0.04 -22.13
C ASN A 55 -12.83 -0.49 -23.45
N ASP A 56 -13.04 0.23 -24.56
CA ASP A 56 -12.49 -0.13 -25.87
C ASP A 56 -10.96 -0.18 -25.85
N PHE A 57 -10.31 0.86 -25.31
CA PHE A 57 -8.85 0.92 -25.22
C PHE A 57 -8.25 -0.26 -24.44
N TRP A 58 -8.87 -0.62 -23.32
CA TRP A 58 -8.44 -1.75 -22.48
C TRP A 58 -9.05 -3.09 -22.88
N GLU A 59 -9.83 -3.14 -23.96
CA GLU A 59 -10.52 -4.35 -24.42
C GLU A 59 -11.43 -4.96 -23.33
N TRP A 60 -12.02 -4.12 -22.48
CA TRP A 60 -13.04 -4.56 -21.52
C TRP A 60 -14.31 -4.97 -22.29
N PRO A 61 -14.79 -6.22 -22.12
CA PRO A 61 -15.87 -6.74 -22.94
C PRO A 61 -17.21 -6.05 -22.63
N SER A 62 -18.04 -5.86 -23.65
CA SER A 62 -19.43 -5.43 -23.48
C SER A 62 -20.31 -6.53 -22.86
N ASP A 63 -19.97 -7.79 -23.11
CA ASP A 63 -20.60 -8.96 -22.49
C ASP A 63 -19.76 -9.40 -21.29
N GLU A 64 -20.14 -8.90 -20.10
CA GLU A 64 -19.44 -9.22 -18.85
C GLU A 64 -19.69 -10.66 -18.34
N SER A 65 -20.45 -11.48 -19.07
CA SER A 65 -20.50 -12.93 -18.81
C SER A 65 -19.27 -13.67 -19.35
N ASN A 66 -18.52 -13.05 -20.27
CA ASN A 66 -17.29 -13.58 -20.83
C ASN A 66 -16.11 -13.33 -19.86
N LYS A 67 -15.92 -14.27 -18.93
CA LYS A 67 -14.90 -14.19 -17.90
C LYS A 67 -13.48 -14.15 -18.46
N GLU A 68 -13.22 -14.88 -19.55
CA GLU A 68 -11.91 -14.93 -20.19
C GLU A 68 -11.53 -13.56 -20.79
N ALA A 69 -12.49 -12.86 -21.40
CA ALA A 69 -12.26 -11.51 -21.95
C ALA A 69 -12.05 -10.47 -20.83
N ILE A 70 -12.82 -10.55 -19.74
CA ILE A 70 -12.60 -9.72 -18.55
C ILE A 70 -11.18 -9.93 -18.01
N GLU A 71 -10.78 -11.18 -17.80
CA GLU A 71 -9.45 -11.52 -17.29
C GLU A 71 -8.36 -10.99 -18.23
N ALA A 72 -8.50 -11.15 -19.54
CA ALA A 72 -7.55 -10.64 -20.52
C ALA A 72 -7.38 -9.10 -20.43
N SER A 73 -8.49 -8.36 -20.29
CA SER A 73 -8.47 -6.90 -20.11
C SER A 73 -7.74 -6.48 -18.83
N ILE A 74 -8.02 -7.17 -17.72
CA ILE A 74 -7.35 -6.93 -16.43
C ILE A 74 -5.84 -7.18 -16.53
N ARG A 75 -5.43 -8.29 -17.16
CA ARG A 75 -4.01 -8.63 -17.35
C ARG A 75 -3.29 -7.66 -18.28
N LYS A 76 -3.97 -7.18 -19.33
CA LYS A 76 -3.46 -6.11 -20.21
C LYS A 76 -3.17 -4.84 -19.41
N TYR A 77 -4.11 -4.44 -18.55
CA TYR A 77 -3.97 -3.27 -17.69
C TYR A 77 -2.84 -3.44 -16.65
N ALA A 78 -2.78 -4.57 -15.95
CA ALA A 78 -1.70 -4.89 -15.02
C ALA A 78 -0.31 -4.86 -15.68
N SER A 79 -0.19 -5.41 -16.90
CA SER A 79 1.07 -5.36 -17.66
C SER A 79 1.48 -3.94 -18.02
N ALA A 80 0.53 -3.07 -18.37
CA ALA A 80 0.81 -1.67 -18.67
C ALA A 80 1.27 -0.86 -17.43
N ILE A 81 0.77 -1.22 -16.24
CA ILE A 81 1.33 -0.70 -14.96
C ILE A 81 2.78 -1.14 -14.84
N ALA A 82 3.07 -2.43 -15.08
CA ALA A 82 4.42 -2.95 -14.97
C ALA A 82 5.40 -2.26 -15.95
N ASP A 83 4.97 -2.01 -17.18
CA ASP A 83 5.71 -1.22 -18.16
C ASP A 83 6.00 0.19 -17.66
N THR A 84 5.03 0.83 -17.01
CA THR A 84 5.19 2.18 -16.45
C THR A 84 6.19 2.22 -15.30
N VAL A 85 6.09 1.28 -14.36
CA VAL A 85 7.06 1.11 -13.26
C VAL A 85 8.47 0.92 -13.82
N ASN A 86 8.62 0.04 -14.82
CA ASN A 86 9.91 -0.27 -15.43
C ASN A 86 10.49 0.89 -16.23
N LYS A 87 9.67 1.58 -17.03
CA LYS A 87 10.06 2.75 -17.82
C LYS A 87 10.65 3.87 -16.96
N TYR A 88 10.08 4.08 -15.78
CA TYR A 88 10.53 5.13 -14.87
C TYR A 88 11.55 4.66 -13.82
N GLY A 89 11.91 3.37 -13.81
CA GLY A 89 12.95 2.84 -12.93
C GLY A 89 12.55 2.74 -11.46
N TYR A 90 11.25 2.65 -11.15
CA TYR A 90 10.77 2.38 -9.80
C TYR A 90 11.10 0.95 -9.37
N ASP A 91 11.22 0.77 -8.05
CA ASP A 91 11.59 -0.51 -7.42
C ASP A 91 10.41 -1.45 -7.24
N GLY A 92 9.19 -1.01 -7.56
CA GLY A 92 7.99 -1.83 -7.38
C GLY A 92 6.69 -1.07 -7.56
N PHE A 93 5.59 -1.74 -7.22
CA PHE A 93 4.24 -1.20 -7.24
C PHE A 93 3.56 -1.41 -5.90
N ASP A 94 2.83 -0.39 -5.45
CA ASP A 94 1.98 -0.39 -4.27
C ASP A 94 0.53 -0.28 -4.73
N ILE A 95 -0.27 -1.29 -4.40
CA ILE A 95 -1.69 -1.31 -4.70
C ILE A 95 -2.42 -0.68 -3.52
N ASP A 96 -2.90 0.55 -3.71
CA ASP A 96 -3.84 1.15 -2.76
C ASP A 96 -5.23 0.54 -3.01
N TYR A 97 -5.62 -0.37 -2.10
CA TYR A 97 -6.79 -1.23 -2.20
C TYR A 97 -7.80 -0.90 -1.11
N GLU A 98 -8.82 -0.12 -1.46
CA GLU A 98 -9.82 0.41 -0.51
C GLU A 98 -11.29 0.22 -0.96
N PRO A 99 -11.70 -0.99 -1.38
CA PRO A 99 -13.04 -1.21 -1.95
C PRO A 99 -14.18 -0.79 -1.02
N ASN A 100 -13.99 -0.84 0.31
CA ASN A 100 -15.02 -0.48 1.29
C ASN A 100 -14.95 0.98 1.76
N PHE A 101 -13.98 1.77 1.26
CA PHE A 101 -13.83 3.20 1.56
C PHE A 101 -14.11 4.09 0.34
N GLY A 102 -15.19 3.80 -0.39
CA GLY A 102 -15.68 4.67 -1.47
C GLY A 102 -14.98 4.46 -2.81
N ASN A 103 -14.20 3.38 -2.95
CA ASN A 103 -13.45 3.05 -4.14
C ASN A 103 -13.89 1.70 -4.79
N PRO A 104 -15.20 1.43 -4.99
CA PRO A 104 -15.63 0.22 -5.69
C PRO A 104 -15.22 0.26 -7.17
N GLY A 105 -15.09 -0.91 -7.79
CA GLY A 105 -14.75 -0.98 -9.20
C GLY A 105 -14.57 -2.39 -9.76
N ASN A 106 -14.49 -2.46 -11.08
CA ASN A 106 -14.61 -3.73 -11.81
C ASN A 106 -13.44 -4.71 -11.60
N ILE A 107 -12.35 -4.31 -10.93
CA ILE A 107 -11.27 -5.19 -10.47
C ILE A 107 -11.53 -5.61 -9.01
N VAL A 108 -11.80 -4.64 -8.13
CA VAL A 108 -11.77 -4.84 -6.67
C VAL A 108 -13.07 -5.41 -6.10
N ASP A 109 -14.17 -5.33 -6.85
CA ASP A 109 -15.49 -5.84 -6.43
C ASP A 109 -15.59 -7.38 -6.48
N GLU A 110 -14.63 -8.06 -7.13
CA GLU A 110 -14.60 -9.53 -7.23
C GLU A 110 -13.19 -10.08 -6.99
N ASP A 111 -13.04 -10.96 -6.01
CA ASP A 111 -11.73 -11.50 -5.62
C ASP A 111 -11.02 -12.27 -6.75
N ASP A 112 -11.75 -12.92 -7.66
CA ASP A 112 -11.16 -13.59 -8.83
C ASP A 112 -10.50 -12.60 -9.80
N ARG A 113 -11.10 -11.43 -9.97
CA ARG A 113 -10.58 -10.35 -10.82
C ARG A 113 -9.38 -9.67 -10.17
N MET A 114 -9.47 -9.42 -8.87
CA MET A 114 -8.33 -8.93 -8.08
C MET A 114 -7.18 -9.94 -8.11
N PHE A 115 -7.47 -11.24 -8.01
CA PHE A 115 -6.45 -12.28 -8.16
C PHE A 115 -5.80 -12.24 -9.55
N ALA A 116 -6.57 -12.16 -10.64
CA ALA A 116 -5.98 -12.07 -11.99
C ALA A 116 -5.07 -10.85 -12.16
N PHE A 117 -5.45 -9.71 -11.56
CA PHE A 117 -4.64 -8.50 -11.54
C PHE A 117 -3.32 -8.70 -10.80
N VAL A 118 -3.38 -9.22 -9.57
CA VAL A 118 -2.19 -9.49 -8.73
C VAL A 118 -1.31 -10.58 -9.32
N ASP A 119 -1.90 -11.63 -9.88
CA ASP A 119 -1.19 -12.72 -10.53
C ASP A 119 -0.36 -12.24 -11.72
N GLU A 120 -0.92 -11.34 -12.53
CA GLU A 120 -0.19 -10.73 -13.65
C GLU A 120 0.96 -9.83 -13.16
N LEU A 121 0.71 -8.96 -12.17
CA LEU A 121 1.77 -8.15 -11.55
C LEU A 121 2.87 -9.03 -10.94
N GLY A 122 2.50 -10.19 -10.40
CA GLY A 122 3.37 -11.21 -9.83
C GLY A 122 4.44 -11.77 -10.77
N LYS A 123 4.27 -11.60 -12.09
CA LYS A 123 5.29 -11.94 -13.08
C LYS A 123 6.45 -10.95 -13.10
N TYR A 124 6.22 -9.72 -12.63
CA TYR A 124 7.17 -8.61 -12.69
C TYR A 124 7.66 -8.16 -11.31
N PHE A 125 6.79 -8.27 -10.29
CA PHE A 125 6.99 -7.74 -8.95
C PHE A 125 6.69 -8.79 -7.88
N GLY A 126 7.22 -8.58 -6.68
CA GLY A 126 6.96 -9.45 -5.54
C GLY A 126 7.82 -10.71 -5.52
N PRO A 127 7.72 -11.52 -4.45
CA PRO A 127 8.50 -12.73 -4.25
C PRO A 127 8.35 -13.77 -5.37
N LYS A 128 7.20 -13.82 -6.06
CA LYS A 128 6.95 -14.78 -7.15
C LYS A 128 7.65 -14.42 -8.46
N SER A 129 8.01 -13.15 -8.67
CA SER A 129 8.63 -12.69 -9.90
C SER A 129 10.11 -13.07 -10.03
N GLY A 130 10.81 -13.21 -8.90
CA GLY A 130 12.27 -13.39 -8.87
C GLY A 130 13.08 -12.17 -9.36
N THR A 131 12.45 -11.03 -9.65
CA THR A 131 13.13 -9.83 -10.16
C THR A 131 13.78 -9.00 -9.05
N GLY A 132 13.36 -9.23 -7.81
CA GLY A 132 13.72 -8.42 -6.64
C GLY A 132 12.95 -7.10 -6.53
N LYS A 133 12.06 -6.77 -7.48
CA LYS A 133 11.17 -5.61 -7.37
C LYS A 133 10.01 -5.90 -6.41
N LEU A 134 9.56 -4.87 -5.71
CA LEU A 134 8.53 -4.98 -4.67
C LEU A 134 7.12 -5.04 -5.28
N LEU A 135 6.29 -5.93 -4.76
CA LEU A 135 4.84 -5.82 -4.87
C LEU A 135 4.28 -5.67 -3.46
N VAL A 136 3.63 -4.55 -3.19
CA VAL A 136 3.03 -4.28 -1.88
C VAL A 136 1.57 -3.88 -2.06
N ILE A 137 0.80 -4.01 -0.99
CA ILE A 137 -0.61 -3.64 -0.96
C ILE A 137 -0.89 -2.86 0.31
N ASP A 138 -1.61 -1.75 0.16
CA ASP A 138 -2.05 -0.90 1.26
C ASP A 138 -3.57 -0.76 1.33
N GLY A 139 -4.07 -0.08 2.36
CA GLY A 139 -5.51 0.07 2.61
C GLY A 139 -6.13 -1.13 3.35
N GLU A 140 -6.92 -1.92 2.63
CA GLU A 140 -7.77 -3.01 3.14
C GLU A 140 -7.42 -4.43 2.66
N PRO A 141 -6.14 -4.86 2.61
CA PRO A 141 -5.81 -6.21 2.13
C PRO A 141 -6.49 -7.33 2.94
N GLN A 142 -6.96 -7.07 4.16
CA GLN A 142 -7.74 -8.01 4.96
C GLN A 142 -9.10 -8.39 4.36
N SER A 143 -9.66 -7.62 3.42
CA SER A 143 -10.99 -7.89 2.86
C SER A 143 -10.98 -8.91 1.71
N ILE A 144 -9.81 -9.30 1.19
CA ILE A 144 -9.68 -10.31 0.13
C ILE A 144 -9.80 -11.73 0.74
N THR A 145 -11.03 -12.12 1.05
CA THR A 145 -11.29 -13.34 1.84
C THR A 145 -11.54 -14.59 1.00
N GLY A 146 -11.96 -14.43 -0.26
CA GLY A 146 -12.24 -15.52 -1.20
C GLY A 146 -11.01 -16.06 -1.92
N ARG A 147 -9.93 -15.27 -2.01
CA ARG A 147 -8.67 -15.64 -2.69
C ARG A 147 -7.44 -15.34 -1.82
N PRO A 148 -7.31 -15.92 -0.61
CA PRO A 148 -6.21 -15.60 0.31
C PRO A 148 -4.82 -15.89 -0.27
N GLU A 149 -4.70 -16.75 -1.29
CA GLU A 149 -3.44 -17.00 -1.99
C GLU A 149 -2.82 -15.75 -2.64
N VAL A 150 -3.57 -14.66 -2.85
CA VAL A 150 -2.97 -13.37 -3.27
C VAL A 150 -1.91 -12.89 -2.30
N GLY A 151 -2.02 -13.24 -1.01
CA GLY A 151 -1.03 -12.88 0.02
C GLY A 151 0.39 -13.36 -0.31
N LEU A 152 0.52 -14.46 -1.07
CA LEU A 152 1.80 -15.03 -1.50
C LEU A 152 2.53 -14.20 -2.57
N TYR A 153 1.89 -13.19 -3.13
CA TYR A 153 2.44 -12.31 -4.17
C TYR A 153 3.03 -11.03 -3.60
N PHE A 154 2.72 -10.68 -2.35
CA PHE A 154 3.14 -9.43 -1.73
C PHE A 154 4.42 -9.59 -0.90
N ASP A 155 5.25 -8.54 -0.87
CA ASP A 155 6.37 -8.40 0.06
C ASP A 155 5.92 -7.83 1.41
N TYR A 156 4.95 -6.90 1.39
CA TYR A 156 4.45 -6.21 2.58
C TYR A 156 2.94 -5.93 2.50
N PHE A 157 2.29 -5.96 3.66
CA PHE A 157 0.95 -5.41 3.90
C PHE A 157 1.10 -4.08 4.63
N ILE A 158 0.67 -2.97 4.01
CA ILE A 158 0.79 -1.62 4.57
C ILE A 158 -0.57 -1.18 5.08
N ILE A 159 -0.74 -1.12 6.39
CA ILE A 159 -2.06 -0.89 7.00
C ILE A 159 -2.20 0.54 7.45
N GLN A 160 -3.27 1.18 6.98
CA GLN A 160 -3.68 2.51 7.38
C GLN A 160 -4.30 2.45 8.79
N ALA A 161 -3.47 2.67 9.81
CA ALA A 161 -3.84 2.61 11.21
C ALA A 161 -4.16 4.02 11.77
N TYR A 162 -4.81 4.85 10.95
CA TYR A 162 -5.01 6.27 11.19
C TYR A 162 -5.90 6.53 12.41
N ASN A 163 -5.49 7.46 13.27
CA ASN A 163 -6.11 7.72 14.58
C ASN A 163 -6.74 9.12 14.72
N ASN A 164 -7.05 9.79 13.60
CA ASN A 164 -7.57 11.17 13.58
C ASN A 164 -8.85 11.34 14.42
N SER A 165 -9.70 10.31 14.47
CA SER A 165 -11.02 10.36 15.12
C SER A 165 -11.06 9.71 16.50
N SER A 166 -10.02 8.96 16.90
CA SER A 166 -9.97 8.33 18.23
C SER A 166 -8.54 7.87 18.58
N PRO A 167 -8.14 7.94 19.87
CA PRO A 167 -6.79 7.57 20.28
C PRO A 167 -6.38 6.17 19.83
N GLY A 168 -5.15 6.04 19.33
CA GLY A 168 -4.56 4.75 18.97
C GLY A 168 -4.27 3.89 20.20
N SER A 169 -4.17 2.57 19.99
CA SER A 169 -3.78 1.65 21.05
C SER A 169 -3.26 0.33 20.51
N ASP A 170 -2.48 -0.38 21.33
CA ASP A 170 -1.98 -1.72 20.99
C ASP A 170 -3.13 -2.66 20.64
N SER A 171 -4.25 -2.56 21.36
CA SER A 171 -5.44 -3.40 21.12
C SER A 171 -6.02 -3.17 19.72
N LYS A 172 -6.02 -1.93 19.21
CA LYS A 172 -6.47 -1.64 17.84
C LYS A 172 -5.50 -2.21 16.80
N LEU A 173 -4.19 -2.11 17.06
CA LEU A 173 -3.18 -2.69 16.17
C LEU A 173 -3.25 -4.23 16.15
N ASP A 174 -3.41 -4.86 17.33
CA ASP A 174 -3.62 -6.31 17.47
C ASP A 174 -4.90 -6.77 16.77
N LYS A 175 -5.97 -5.96 16.78
CA LYS A 175 -7.20 -6.26 16.02
C LYS A 175 -6.97 -6.19 14.51
N ARG A 176 -6.32 -5.15 14.00
CA ARG A 176 -6.02 -5.03 12.56
C ARG A 176 -5.15 -6.18 12.06
N LEU A 177 -4.16 -6.60 12.85
CA LEU A 177 -3.27 -7.70 12.48
C LEU A 177 -3.89 -9.08 12.73
N ILE A 178 -4.45 -9.34 13.91
CA ILE A 178 -4.69 -10.70 14.40
C ILE A 178 -6.19 -11.03 14.44
N THR A 179 -6.98 -10.28 15.20
CA THR A 179 -8.32 -10.73 15.63
C THR A 179 -9.50 -10.11 14.89
N GLY A 180 -9.26 -9.08 14.08
CA GLY A 180 -10.29 -8.33 13.38
C GLY A 180 -11.11 -7.39 14.28
N GLY A 181 -12.18 -6.82 13.71
CA GLY A 181 -13.15 -5.98 14.42
C GLY A 181 -12.78 -4.49 14.48
N VAL A 182 -11.87 -4.03 13.63
CA VAL A 182 -11.60 -2.59 13.41
C VAL A 182 -11.94 -2.18 11.97
N ALA A 183 -11.49 -2.95 10.99
CA ALA A 183 -11.72 -2.70 9.56
C ALA A 183 -11.99 -4.03 8.81
N GLY A 184 -12.78 -4.92 9.43
CA GLY A 184 -12.98 -6.30 8.95
C GLY A 184 -12.18 -7.34 9.73
N ALA A 185 -11.84 -8.45 9.07
CA ALA A 185 -11.00 -9.51 9.63
C ALA A 185 -9.58 -9.00 9.94
N GLY A 186 -8.85 -9.69 10.81
CA GLY A 186 -7.41 -9.45 10.96
C GLY A 186 -6.64 -10.07 9.79
N LEU A 187 -5.49 -9.49 9.40
CA LEU A 187 -4.64 -10.08 8.35
C LEU A 187 -4.30 -11.56 8.60
N VAL A 188 -4.02 -11.93 9.85
CA VAL A 188 -3.76 -13.33 10.22
C VAL A 188 -4.98 -14.20 9.98
N GLN A 189 -6.19 -13.72 10.29
CA GLN A 189 -7.42 -14.46 9.99
C GLN A 189 -7.60 -14.63 8.47
N THR A 190 -7.33 -13.61 7.68
CA THR A 190 -7.49 -13.64 6.22
C THR A 190 -6.50 -14.59 5.55
N TYR A 191 -5.22 -14.55 5.93
CA TYR A 191 -4.14 -15.19 5.17
C TYR A 191 -3.56 -16.48 5.78
N SER A 192 -3.97 -16.87 6.99
CA SER A 192 -3.40 -18.04 7.70
C SER A 192 -3.62 -19.40 7.03
N SER A 193 -4.53 -19.50 6.06
CA SER A 193 -4.73 -20.72 5.27
C SER A 193 -3.59 -21.00 4.27
N VAL A 194 -2.81 -19.98 3.91
CA VAL A 194 -1.74 -20.06 2.89
C VAL A 194 -0.38 -19.57 3.37
N MET A 195 -0.32 -18.81 4.46
CA MET A 195 0.89 -18.23 5.04
C MET A 195 0.94 -18.48 6.54
N SER A 196 2.15 -18.57 7.11
CA SER A 196 2.26 -18.66 8.57
C SER A 196 1.94 -17.31 9.23
N GLU A 197 1.43 -17.36 10.46
CA GLU A 197 1.18 -16.17 11.26
C GLU A 197 2.44 -15.30 11.44
N GLU A 198 3.61 -15.93 11.57
CA GLU A 198 4.90 -15.23 11.65
C GLU A 198 5.21 -14.48 10.35
N GLN A 199 4.99 -15.09 9.19
CA GLN A 199 5.21 -14.46 7.89
C GLN A 199 4.32 -13.22 7.73
N ILE A 200 3.02 -13.39 7.96
CA ILE A 200 2.03 -12.30 7.86
C ILE A 200 2.42 -11.13 8.78
N THR A 201 2.80 -11.44 10.02
CA THR A 201 3.20 -10.43 11.00
C THR A 201 4.46 -9.68 10.56
N LYS A 202 5.51 -10.38 10.10
CA LYS A 202 6.76 -9.78 9.61
C LYS A 202 6.58 -8.91 8.37
N MET A 203 5.53 -9.15 7.60
CA MET A 203 5.20 -8.37 6.40
C MET A 203 4.33 -7.15 6.71
N THR A 204 3.77 -7.04 7.92
CA THR A 204 2.83 -5.96 8.25
C THR A 204 3.53 -4.69 8.71
N ILE A 205 3.24 -3.58 8.04
CA ILE A 205 3.66 -2.22 8.38
C ILE A 205 2.43 -1.42 8.80
N MET A 206 2.47 -0.76 9.96
CA MET A 206 1.36 0.13 10.40
C MET A 206 1.68 1.58 10.09
N THR A 207 0.75 2.32 9.50
CA THR A 207 0.97 3.72 9.11
C THR A 207 0.06 4.69 9.86
N GLU A 208 0.58 5.87 10.16
CA GLU A 208 -0.18 7.00 10.71
C GLU A 208 -0.42 8.08 9.65
N ASN A 209 -1.50 8.86 9.80
CA ASN A 209 -1.82 9.97 8.92
C ASN A 209 -1.10 11.26 9.37
N PHE A 210 -0.17 11.78 8.55
CA PHE A 210 0.53 13.04 8.75
C PHE A 210 0.07 14.15 7.78
N GLU A 211 -1.08 14.00 7.12
CA GLU A 211 -1.63 15.02 6.20
C GLU A 211 -1.83 16.37 6.90
N ALA A 212 -2.29 16.34 8.16
CA ALA A 212 -2.35 17.54 9.00
C ALA A 212 -0.96 17.87 9.54
N THR A 213 -0.43 19.05 9.17
CA THR A 213 0.94 19.46 9.53
C THR A 213 1.18 19.51 11.04
N ASP A 214 0.19 19.92 11.83
CA ASP A 214 0.28 19.92 13.29
C ASP A 214 0.43 18.50 13.86
N ALA A 215 -0.36 17.55 13.37
CA ALA A 215 -0.23 16.14 13.71
C ALA A 215 1.14 15.59 13.29
N ALA A 216 1.63 15.94 12.10
CA ALA A 216 2.96 15.54 11.63
C ALA A 216 4.07 16.07 12.58
N MET A 217 4.05 17.36 12.90
CA MET A 217 5.02 17.99 13.81
C MET A 217 5.03 17.35 15.20
N ASP A 218 3.86 16.90 15.68
CA ASP A 218 3.69 16.25 16.98
C ASP A 218 4.09 14.76 16.99
N GLY A 219 4.13 14.10 15.83
CA GLY A 219 4.38 12.66 15.73
C GLY A 219 3.12 11.80 15.73
N GLY A 220 2.00 12.39 15.29
CA GLY A 220 0.69 11.77 15.14
C GLY A 220 -0.30 12.15 16.24
N TYR A 221 -1.30 11.30 16.42
CA TYR A 221 -2.39 11.49 17.36
C TYR A 221 -2.11 10.81 18.71
N ASP A 222 -3.00 10.99 19.67
CA ASP A 222 -2.83 10.38 20.99
C ASP A 222 -2.86 8.85 20.92
N TYR A 223 -1.99 8.21 21.69
CA TYR A 223 -1.84 6.76 21.74
C TYR A 223 -1.67 6.27 23.17
N THR A 224 -2.34 5.17 23.51
CA THR A 224 -2.17 4.47 24.80
C THR A 224 -1.79 3.01 24.56
N ASP A 225 -0.63 2.61 25.06
CA ASP A 225 -0.18 1.21 24.94
C ASP A 225 -0.96 0.29 25.91
N ARG A 226 -0.74 -1.03 25.80
CA ARG A 226 -1.42 -2.03 26.65
C ARG A 226 -1.06 -1.94 28.14
N TYR A 227 -0.05 -1.14 28.50
CA TYR A 227 0.40 -0.92 29.87
C TYR A 227 -0.10 0.41 30.44
N GLY A 228 -0.86 1.18 29.65
CA GLY A 228 -1.41 2.48 30.06
C GLY A 228 -0.45 3.66 29.84
N ASN A 229 0.70 3.47 29.20
CA ASN A 229 1.60 4.57 28.87
C ASN A 229 1.02 5.40 27.72
N LYS A 230 1.11 6.72 27.84
CA LYS A 230 0.63 7.67 26.82
C LYS A 230 1.79 8.21 26.00
N MET A 231 1.58 8.29 24.68
CA MET A 231 2.54 8.81 23.70
C MET A 231 1.80 9.26 22.44
N LYS A 232 2.54 9.72 21.43
CA LYS A 232 2.00 9.95 20.09
C LYS A 232 2.07 8.69 19.25
N SER A 233 1.15 8.56 18.31
CA SER A 233 0.82 7.30 17.68
C SER A 233 1.93 6.72 16.81
N LEU A 234 2.76 7.53 16.14
CA LEU A 234 3.92 7.00 15.43
C LEU A 234 4.91 6.30 16.39
N GLU A 235 5.15 6.90 17.57
CA GLU A 235 5.95 6.26 18.62
C GLU A 235 5.27 5.01 19.19
N GLY A 236 3.94 5.07 19.39
CA GLY A 236 3.13 3.93 19.80
C GLY A 236 3.28 2.74 18.86
N MET A 237 3.09 2.97 17.56
CA MET A 237 3.28 1.97 16.50
C MET A 237 4.72 1.45 16.48
N ALA A 238 5.72 2.32 16.62
CA ALA A 238 7.13 1.91 16.66
C ALA A 238 7.41 0.95 17.84
N ARG A 239 6.89 1.25 19.03
CA ARG A 239 7.06 0.43 20.24
C ARG A 239 6.24 -0.85 20.25
N TRP A 240 5.05 -0.81 19.65
CA TRP A 240 4.08 -1.91 19.67
C TRP A 240 4.72 -3.24 19.26
N GLN A 241 4.54 -4.25 20.12
CA GLN A 241 4.87 -5.64 19.82
C GLN A 241 3.56 -6.43 19.70
N PRO A 242 3.26 -7.01 18.53
CA PRO A 242 2.08 -7.85 18.33
C PRO A 242 1.90 -8.87 19.46
N SER A 243 0.65 -9.04 19.91
CA SER A 243 0.30 -9.95 21.00
C SER A 243 0.52 -11.43 20.69
N ASN A 244 0.66 -11.79 19.41
CA ASN A 244 1.07 -13.12 18.97
C ASN A 244 2.58 -13.41 19.14
N GLY A 245 3.36 -12.43 19.60
CA GLY A 245 4.77 -12.60 19.94
C GLY A 245 5.74 -12.49 18.77
N PHE A 246 5.26 -12.29 17.54
CA PHE A 246 6.12 -12.09 16.37
C PHE A 246 6.45 -10.62 16.15
N ARG A 247 7.65 -10.36 15.63
CA ARG A 247 8.09 -9.00 15.28
C ARG A 247 7.37 -8.54 14.00
N LYS A 248 6.71 -7.38 14.07
CA LYS A 248 6.11 -6.71 12.91
C LYS A 248 7.15 -6.29 11.86
N GLY A 249 6.68 -5.99 10.65
CA GLY A 249 7.52 -5.45 9.57
C GLY A 249 8.01 -4.03 9.82
N GLY A 250 7.15 -3.13 10.31
CA GLY A 250 7.57 -1.76 10.60
C GLY A 250 6.44 -0.80 10.96
N ALA A 251 6.75 0.49 10.86
CA ALA A 251 5.81 1.60 10.97
C ALA A 251 6.15 2.69 9.95
N GLY A 252 5.15 3.47 9.52
CA GLY A 252 5.30 4.54 8.52
C GLY A 252 4.28 5.67 8.67
N THR A 253 4.29 6.61 7.74
CA THR A 253 3.45 7.82 7.77
C THR A 253 3.01 8.22 6.37
N TYR A 254 1.72 8.53 6.19
CA TYR A 254 1.18 9.16 4.99
C TYR A 254 1.44 10.67 5.02
N HIS A 255 1.87 11.29 3.92
CA HIS A 255 2.40 12.67 3.89
C HIS A 255 3.63 12.88 4.81
N MET A 256 4.62 11.99 4.73
CA MET A 256 5.81 12.04 5.58
C MET A 256 6.56 13.38 5.51
N GLU A 257 6.58 14.03 4.34
CA GLU A 257 7.21 15.32 4.08
C GLU A 257 6.62 16.46 4.90
N ALA A 258 5.38 16.32 5.36
CA ALA A 258 4.76 17.29 6.27
C ALA A 258 5.55 17.42 7.58
N GLU A 259 6.35 16.41 7.96
CA GLU A 259 7.20 16.41 9.15
C GLU A 259 8.58 17.08 8.96
N TYR A 260 8.92 17.49 7.73
CA TYR A 260 10.26 17.96 7.38
C TYR A 260 10.75 19.12 8.26
N GLY A 261 9.87 20.06 8.59
CA GLY A 261 10.20 21.27 9.35
C GLY A 261 10.50 21.08 10.85
N THR A 262 10.48 19.84 11.36
CA THR A 262 10.91 19.57 12.74
C THR A 262 12.41 19.85 12.95
N SER A 263 12.84 20.00 14.21
CA SER A 263 14.26 20.16 14.55
C SER A 263 14.70 19.03 15.50
N PRO A 264 15.63 18.14 15.08
CA PRO A 264 16.15 18.01 13.71
C PRO A 264 15.06 17.59 12.71
N GLU A 265 15.27 17.80 11.41
CA GLU A 265 14.28 17.45 10.36
C GLU A 265 13.77 16.00 10.52
N TYR A 266 12.50 15.71 10.24
CA TYR A 266 11.93 14.36 10.42
C TYR A 266 12.21 13.73 11.82
N LYS A 267 12.22 14.53 12.90
CA LYS A 267 12.50 14.11 14.27
C LYS A 267 11.71 12.87 14.70
N ASN A 268 10.42 12.83 14.44
CA ASN A 268 9.49 11.80 14.88
C ASN A 268 9.69 10.50 14.08
N ILE A 269 9.82 10.58 12.75
CA ILE A 269 10.18 9.43 11.91
C ILE A 269 11.57 8.87 12.29
N ARG A 270 12.57 9.73 12.50
CA ARG A 270 13.91 9.31 12.96
C ARG A 270 13.85 8.61 14.32
N ARG A 271 13.03 9.14 15.26
CA ARG A 271 12.80 8.53 16.57
C ARG A 271 12.12 7.17 16.44
N ALA A 272 11.11 7.03 15.59
CA ALA A 272 10.42 5.77 15.33
C ALA A 272 11.38 4.69 14.79
N ILE A 273 12.23 5.06 13.82
CA ILE A 273 13.28 4.18 13.29
C ILE A 273 14.23 3.74 14.41
N GLN A 274 14.68 4.66 15.26
CA GLN A 274 15.58 4.36 16.37
C GLN A 274 14.96 3.43 17.41
N ILE A 275 13.66 3.57 17.69
CA ILE A 275 12.91 2.70 18.60
C ILE A 275 12.83 1.28 18.04
N MET A 276 12.49 1.14 16.76
CA MET A 276 12.38 -0.18 16.12
C MET A 276 13.74 -0.84 15.90
N ASN A 277 14.80 -0.04 15.77
CA ASN A 277 16.17 -0.49 15.51
C ASN A 277 17.15 0.19 16.49
N PRO A 278 17.18 -0.24 17.76
CA PRO A 278 18.06 0.35 18.76
C PRO A 278 19.53 0.27 18.34
N SER A 279 20.25 1.36 18.52
CA SER A 279 21.67 1.46 18.19
C SER A 279 22.37 2.36 19.22
N SER A 280 23.70 2.26 19.30
CA SER A 280 24.51 3.17 20.13
C SER A 280 24.64 4.58 19.55
N HIS A 281 24.19 4.80 18.31
CA HIS A 281 24.32 6.07 17.60
C HIS A 281 22.94 6.67 17.36
N SER A 282 22.61 7.71 18.13
CA SER A 282 21.32 8.40 18.00
C SER A 282 21.14 9.01 16.60
N LEU A 283 19.95 8.81 16.03
CA LEU A 283 19.48 9.49 14.82
C LEU A 283 18.97 10.92 15.08
N LEU A 284 18.86 11.34 16.35
CA LEU A 284 18.33 12.65 16.76
C LEU A 284 19.44 13.65 17.09
N LYS A 285 20.47 13.72 16.25
CA LYS A 285 21.57 14.68 16.46
C LYS A 285 21.12 16.08 16.04
N ASN A 286 21.32 17.05 16.93
CA ASN A 286 21.17 18.47 16.65
C ASN A 286 22.34 18.98 15.78
#